data_AF-A0A6L9JNV9-F1
#
_entry.id   AF-A0A6L9JNV9-F1
#
_cell.length_a   1.000
_cell.length_b   1.000
_cell.length_c   1.000
_cell.angle_alpha   90.00
_cell.angle_beta   90.00
_cell.angle_gamma   90.00
#
_symmetry.space_group_name_H-M   'P 1'
#
loop_
_entity.id
_entity.type
_entity.pdbx_description
1 polymer ?
#
loop_
_entity_poly.entity_id
_entity_poly.type
_entity_poly.pdbx_seq_one_letter_code
_entity_poly.pdbx_strand_id
1 'polypeptide(L)'
;MSEKFVQTISSVNYNKGVFSLYFVGQEPNRMANGIMAENDNELELKQVIHMPASGFMYMVSMVKNMLEDPRMAAEFDKLVAAGFLPAPQVAEEQIASESIVEEPANAKKRLSKNTK
;
A
#
# COMPACT_ATOMS: atom_id res chain seq x y z
N MET A 1 -2.06 12.11 -26.65
CA MET A 1 -1.62 11.34 -25.47
C MET A 1 -2.90 10.99 -24.71
N SER A 2 -3.23 9.72 -24.52
CA SER A 2 -4.44 9.33 -23.78
C SER A 2 -4.21 9.54 -22.29
N GLU A 3 -5.04 10.37 -21.65
CA GLU A 3 -5.05 10.54 -20.20
C GLU A 3 -5.42 9.20 -19.53
N LYS A 4 -4.63 8.79 -18.53
CA LYS A 4 -4.89 7.55 -17.77
C LYS A 4 -5.56 7.92 -16.46
N PHE A 5 -6.86 7.69 -16.38
CA PHE A 5 -7.60 7.84 -15.13
C PHE A 5 -7.28 6.69 -14.17
N VAL A 6 -7.03 7.04 -12.91
CA VAL A 6 -6.73 6.12 -11.83
C VAL A 6 -7.65 6.45 -10.67
N GLN A 7 -8.16 5.42 -9.99
CA GLN A 7 -9.07 5.59 -8.86
C GLN A 7 -8.32 5.68 -7.52
N THR A 8 -7.37 4.77 -7.28
CA THR A 8 -6.63 4.74 -6.02
C THR A 8 -5.26 4.06 -6.17
N ILE A 9 -4.45 4.14 -5.11
CA ILE A 9 -3.20 3.39 -4.96
C ILE A 9 -3.53 2.09 -4.21
N SER A 10 -3.29 0.96 -4.85
CA SER A 10 -3.50 -0.36 -4.23
C SER A 10 -2.38 -0.75 -3.28
N SER A 11 -1.13 -0.42 -3.64
CA SER A 11 0.04 -0.79 -2.86
C SER A 11 1.24 0.09 -3.18
N VAL A 12 2.16 0.15 -2.21
CA VAL A 12 3.47 0.79 -2.33
C VAL A 12 4.53 -0.23 -1.95
N ASN A 13 5.48 -0.49 -2.84
CA ASN A 13 6.59 -1.40 -2.60
C ASN A 13 7.91 -0.62 -2.57
N TYR A 14 8.77 -0.92 -1.59
CA TYR A 14 10.12 -0.38 -1.53
C TYR A 14 11.16 -1.47 -1.79
N ASN A 15 11.99 -1.29 -2.81
CA ASN A 15 13.07 -2.21 -3.14
C ASN A 15 14.33 -1.43 -3.51
N LYS A 16 15.42 -1.65 -2.77
CA LYS A 16 16.77 -1.11 -3.05
C LYS A 16 16.80 0.38 -3.43
N GLY A 17 16.10 1.23 -2.65
CA GLY A 17 16.10 2.68 -2.89
C GLY A 17 15.06 3.17 -3.90
N VAL A 18 14.20 2.29 -4.44
CA VAL A 18 13.14 2.64 -5.38
C VAL A 18 11.78 2.27 -4.79
N PHE A 19 10.86 3.24 -4.78
CA PHE A 19 9.45 3.03 -4.47
C PHE A 19 8.66 2.74 -5.75
N SER A 20 7.81 1.74 -5.71
CA SER A 20 6.89 1.37 -6.79
C SER A 20 5.46 1.53 -6.29
N LEU A 21 4.70 2.41 -6.94
CA LEU A 21 3.30 2.69 -6.61
C LEU A 21 2.42 2.04 -7.67
N TYR A 22 1.49 1.19 -7.22
CA TYR A 22 0.58 0.45 -8.08
C TYR A 22 -0.79 1.11 -8.11
N PHE A 23 -1.07 1.78 -9.22
CA PHE A 23 -2.28 2.56 -9.43
C PHE A 23 -3.34 1.71 -10.12
N VAL A 24 -4.50 1.63 -9.48
CA VAL A 24 -5.62 0.80 -9.94
C VAL A 24 -6.84 1.65 -10.27
N GLY A 25 -7.71 1.15 -11.14
CA GLY A 25 -8.95 1.83 -11.48
C GLY A 25 -9.91 0.93 -12.24
N GLN A 26 -11.16 1.36 -12.32
CA GLN A 26 -12.19 0.64 -13.06
C GLN A 26 -11.93 0.63 -14.56
N GLU A 27 -12.43 -0.41 -15.22
CA GLU A 27 -12.32 -0.59 -16.65
C GLU A 27 -13.40 0.27 -17.36
N PRO A 28 -13.03 1.14 -18.33
CA PRO A 28 -13.96 2.08 -18.94
C PRO A 28 -15.18 1.42 -19.60
N ASN A 29 -15.04 0.22 -20.16
CA ASN A 29 -16.16 -0.47 -20.79
C ASN A 29 -17.14 -1.00 -19.73
N ARG A 30 -16.64 -1.49 -18.58
CA ARG A 30 -17.50 -1.85 -17.44
C ARG A 30 -18.26 -0.64 -16.89
N MET A 31 -17.59 0.51 -16.73
CA MET A 31 -18.25 1.75 -16.31
C MET A 31 -19.30 2.25 -17.32
N ALA A 32 -19.00 2.20 -18.62
CA ALA A 32 -19.94 2.59 -19.67
C ALA A 32 -21.20 1.71 -19.68
N ASN A 33 -21.08 0.46 -19.23
CA ASN A 33 -22.19 -0.47 -19.06
C ASN A 33 -22.90 -0.34 -17.69
N GLY A 34 -22.55 0.66 -16.88
CA GLY A 34 -23.17 0.91 -15.57
C GLY A 34 -22.71 -0.05 -14.46
N ILE A 35 -21.68 -0.85 -14.70
CA ILE A 35 -21.15 -1.82 -13.73
C ILE A 35 -20.03 -1.14 -12.96
N MET A 36 -20.32 -0.72 -11.73
CA MET A 36 -19.34 -0.15 -10.79
C MET A 36 -18.67 -1.28 -10.00
N ALA A 37 -17.37 -1.14 -9.73
CA ALA A 37 -16.67 -2.06 -8.83
C ALA A 37 -17.22 -1.90 -7.40
N GLU A 38 -17.67 -3.00 -6.80
CA GLU A 38 -18.14 -3.02 -5.42
C GLU A 38 -16.98 -3.09 -4.41
N ASN A 39 -15.83 -3.63 -4.84
CA ASN A 39 -14.63 -3.81 -4.01
C ASN A 39 -13.35 -3.49 -4.79
N ASP A 40 -12.29 -3.13 -4.07
CA ASP A 40 -10.97 -2.80 -4.63
C ASP A 40 -10.34 -3.96 -5.43
N ASN A 41 -10.75 -5.19 -5.17
CA ASN A 41 -10.28 -6.39 -5.88
C ASN A 41 -10.76 -6.46 -7.35
N GLU A 42 -11.79 -5.71 -7.71
CA GLU A 42 -12.28 -5.63 -9.09
C GLU A 42 -11.59 -4.52 -9.89
N LEU A 43 -10.68 -3.77 -9.26
CA LEU A 43 -9.92 -2.71 -9.90
C LEU A 43 -8.74 -3.29 -10.67
N GLU A 44 -8.55 -2.81 -11.88
CA GLU A 44 -7.44 -3.24 -12.73
C GLU A 44 -6.23 -2.34 -12.54
N LEU A 45 -5.04 -2.92 -12.65
CA LEU A 45 -3.79 -2.17 -12.67
C LEU A 45 -3.72 -1.29 -13.94
N LYS A 46 -3.78 0.03 -13.76
CA LYS A 46 -3.68 0.99 -14.87
C LYS A 46 -2.25 1.46 -15.11
N GLN A 47 -1.48 1.61 -14.03
CA GLN A 47 -0.13 2.15 -14.11
C GLN A 47 0.72 1.74 -12.90
N VAL A 48 2.01 1.58 -13.13
CA VAL A 48 3.01 1.52 -12.07
C VAL A 48 3.94 2.71 -12.24
N ILE A 49 4.17 3.46 -11.17
CA ILE A 49 5.17 4.53 -11.14
C ILE A 49 6.32 4.08 -10.25
N HIS A 50 7.53 4.11 -10.80
CA HIS A 50 8.76 3.86 -10.06
C HIS A 50 9.45 5.19 -9.78
N MET A 51 9.75 5.46 -8.51
CA MET A 51 10.41 6.69 -8.08
C MET A 51 11.59 6.36 -7.17
N PRO A 52 12.71 7.08 -7.25
CA PRO A 52 13.76 6.96 -6.24
C PRO A 52 13.25 7.42 -4.87
N ALA A 53 13.86 6.91 -3.80
CA ALA A 53 13.48 7.21 -2.42
C ALA A 53 13.38 8.71 -2.13
N SER A 54 14.31 9.51 -2.63
CA SER A 54 14.28 10.96 -2.49
C SER A 54 13.02 11.60 -3.10
N GLY A 55 12.62 11.16 -4.29
CA GLY A 55 11.42 11.66 -4.97
C GLY A 55 10.14 11.25 -4.25
N PHE A 56 10.06 10.00 -3.80
CA PHE A 56 8.92 9.52 -3.01
C PHE A 56 8.79 10.28 -1.69
N MET A 57 9.89 10.45 -0.94
CA MET A 57 9.88 11.17 0.32
C MET A 57 9.47 12.64 0.15
N TYR A 58 9.90 13.28 -0.95
CA TYR A 58 9.45 14.62 -1.30
C TYR A 58 7.94 14.66 -1.55
N MET A 59 7.39 13.70 -2.32
CA MET A 59 5.93 13.57 -2.51
C MET A 59 5.18 13.46 -1.18
N VAL A 60 5.64 12.58 -0.28
CA VAL A 60 5.04 12.43 1.06
C VAL A 60 5.10 13.74 1.85
N SER A 61 6.21 14.47 1.79
CA SER A 61 6.34 15.76 2.48
C SER A 61 5.35 16.81 1.95
N MET A 62 5.11 16.85 0.64
CA MET A 62 4.12 17.76 0.06
C MET A 62 2.71 17.40 0.52
N VAL A 63 2.34 16.12 0.50
CA VAL A 63 1.03 15.66 0.98
C VAL A 63 0.86 15.99 2.46
N LYS A 64 1.89 15.78 3.28
CA LYS A 64 1.85 16.15 4.70
C LYS A 64 1.58 17.64 4.89
N ASN A 65 2.32 18.50 4.18
CA ASN A 65 2.12 19.95 4.26
C ASN A 65 0.71 20.36 3.81
N MET A 66 0.12 19.66 2.84
CA MET A 66 -1.26 19.91 2.43
C MET A 66 -2.26 19.52 3.52
N LEU A 67 -2.04 18.40 4.21
CA LEU A 67 -2.90 17.96 5.32
C LEU A 67 -2.74 18.83 6.58
N GLU A 68 -1.63 19.57 6.71
CA GLU A 68 -1.45 20.56 7.78
C GLU A 68 -2.29 21.84 7.55
N ASP A 69 -2.80 22.08 6.34
CA ASP A 69 -3.75 23.18 6.08
C ASP A 69 -5.12 22.86 6.73
N PRO A 70 -5.65 23.74 7.61
CA PRO A 70 -6.92 23.53 8.29
C PRO A 70 -8.11 23.25 7.37
N ARG A 71 -8.10 23.80 6.15
CA ARG A 71 -9.19 23.58 5.18
C ARG A 71 -9.16 22.17 4.63
N MET A 72 -7.97 21.68 4.28
CA MET A 72 -7.77 20.33 3.75
C MET A 72 -7.99 19.27 4.83
N ALA A 73 -7.53 19.52 6.06
CA ALA A 73 -7.81 18.66 7.21
C ALA A 73 -9.32 18.50 7.42
N ALA A 74 -10.09 19.60 7.36
CA ALA A 74 -11.55 19.53 7.49
C ALA A 74 -12.22 18.74 6.36
N GLU A 75 -11.73 18.83 5.12
CA GLU A 75 -12.24 17.98 4.01
C GLU A 75 -11.90 16.51 4.24
N PHE A 76 -10.69 16.21 4.72
CA PHE A 76 -10.31 14.85 5.10
C PHE A 76 -11.23 14.29 6.19
N ASP A 77 -11.50 15.06 7.23
CA ASP A 77 -12.40 14.66 8.33
C ASP A 77 -13.84 14.43 7.84
N LYS A 78 -14.33 15.23 6.88
CA LYS A 78 -15.65 15.00 6.26
C LYS A 78 -15.68 13.67 5.51
N LEU A 79 -14.63 13.33 4.77
CA LEU A 79 -14.55 12.07 4.04
C LEU A 79 -14.47 10.87 4.99
N VAL A 80 -13.77 11.01 6.11
CA VAL A 80 -13.77 10.01 7.19
C VAL A 80 -15.16 9.87 7.82
N ALA A 81 -15.80 10.99 8.18
CA ALA A 81 -17.12 10.98 8.80
C ALA A 81 -18.21 10.38 7.89
N ALA A 82 -18.07 10.56 6.59
CA ALA A 82 -18.94 9.95 5.59
C ALA A 82 -18.63 8.46 5.31
N GLY A 83 -17.58 7.90 5.92
CA GLY A 83 -17.18 6.51 5.77
C GLY A 83 -16.46 6.20 4.44
N PHE A 84 -16.05 7.21 3.68
CA PHE A 84 -15.29 7.02 2.44
C PHE A 84 -13.81 6.73 2.68
N LEU A 85 -13.29 7.14 3.84
CA LEU A 85 -11.93 6.84 4.29
C LEU A 85 -11.96 6.15 5.65
N PRO A 86 -11.05 5.20 5.91
CA PRO A 86 -10.94 4.59 7.23
C PRO A 86 -10.61 5.67 8.27
N ALA A 87 -11.26 5.60 9.44
CA ALA A 87 -10.96 6.52 10.52
C ALA A 87 -9.48 6.41 10.91
N PRO A 88 -8.79 7.55 11.13
CA PRO A 88 -7.41 7.52 11.59
C PRO A 88 -7.36 6.74 12.90
N GLN A 89 -6.71 5.57 12.87
CA GLN A 89 -6.38 4.83 14.06
C GLN A 89 -5.37 5.68 14.81
N VAL A 90 -5.83 6.38 15.86
CA VAL A 90 -4.93 7.03 16.81
C VAL A 90 -4.06 5.91 17.37
N ALA A 91 -2.78 5.90 17.00
CA ALA A 91 -1.86 4.83 17.29
C ALA A 91 -1.56 4.78 18.80
N GLU A 92 -2.43 4.10 19.54
CA GLU A 92 -2.07 3.41 20.76
C GLU A 92 -2.01 1.91 20.43
N GLU A 93 -0.77 1.42 20.33
CA GLU A 93 -0.36 0.01 20.35
C GLU A 93 -0.84 -0.90 19.20
N GLN A 94 0.07 -1.18 18.26
CA GLN A 94 0.44 -2.55 17.85
C GLN A 94 1.61 -2.55 16.85
N ILE A 95 2.82 -2.43 17.40
CA ILE A 95 3.99 -3.10 16.82
C ILE A 95 3.89 -4.55 17.29
N ALA A 96 3.08 -5.37 16.62
CA ALA A 96 3.00 -6.81 16.87
C ALA A 96 2.44 -7.54 15.64
N SER A 97 3.24 -7.64 14.59
CA SER A 97 3.27 -8.85 13.78
C SER A 97 4.71 -9.03 13.29
N GLU A 98 5.52 -9.52 14.23
CA GLU A 98 6.78 -10.18 13.95
C GLU A 98 6.59 -11.18 12.81
N SER A 99 7.37 -10.98 11.75
CA SER A 99 8.16 -12.02 11.08
C SER A 99 7.78 -13.47 11.41
N ILE A 100 6.90 -14.07 10.61
CA ILE A 100 6.86 -15.53 10.48
C ILE A 100 7.99 -15.92 9.53
N VAL A 101 9.16 -16.15 10.10
CA VAL A 101 10.22 -16.97 9.50
C VAL A 101 9.89 -18.41 9.89
N GLU A 102 9.28 -19.17 8.99
CA GLU A 102 9.19 -20.63 9.15
C GLU A 102 10.50 -21.27 8.68
N GLU A 103 11.41 -21.51 9.63
CA GLU A 103 12.47 -22.50 9.52
C GLU A 103 12.19 -23.61 10.54
N PRO A 104 11.88 -24.86 10.14
CA PRO A 104 11.80 -25.95 11.09
C PRO A 104 13.20 -26.55 11.32
N ALA A 105 13.81 -26.14 12.43
CA ALA A 105 14.91 -26.88 13.05
C ALA A 105 14.35 -28.15 13.73
N ASN A 106 14.77 -29.34 13.30
CA ASN A 106 14.80 -30.49 14.21
C ASN A 106 15.87 -31.54 13.87
N ALA A 107 16.44 -32.08 14.95
CA ALA A 107 17.18 -33.33 15.06
C ALA A 107 18.69 -33.37 14.72
N LYS A 108 19.49 -32.66 15.54
CA LYS A 108 20.79 -33.19 15.98
C LYS A 108 20.58 -34.42 16.87
N LYS A 109 20.95 -35.62 16.38
CA LYS A 109 21.42 -36.75 17.21
C LYS A 109 22.02 -37.87 16.33
N ARG A 110 23.36 -37.94 16.26
CA ARG A 110 24.13 -39.07 16.83
C ARG A 110 25.63 -38.92 16.54
N LEU A 111 26.37 -39.02 17.63
CA LEU A 111 27.82 -39.01 17.73
C LEU A 111 28.49 -40.20 17.03
N SER A 112 29.67 -39.91 16.48
CA SER A 112 30.91 -40.69 16.41
C SER A 112 30.86 -42.22 16.28
N LYS A 113 31.53 -42.72 15.21
CA LYS A 113 32.50 -43.80 15.37
C LYS A 113 33.65 -43.64 14.39
N ASN A 114 34.82 -43.43 14.98
CA ASN A 114 36.15 -43.58 14.40
C ASN A 114 36.34 -45.05 13.95
N THR A 115 37.11 -45.31 12.89
CA THR A 115 38.21 -46.31 12.81
C THR A 115 38.73 -46.38 11.38
N LYS A 116 40.05 -46.19 11.28
CA LYS A 116 41.05 -46.64 10.30
C LYS A 116 40.57 -47.42 9.07
#